data_AF-A0A8N5EVN9-F1
#
_entry.id   AF-A0A8N5EVN9-F1
#
_cell.length_a   1.000
_cell.length_b   1.000
_cell.length_c   1.000
_cell.angle_alpha   90.00
_cell.angle_beta   90.00
_cell.angle_gamma   90.00
#
_symmetry.space_group_name_H-M   'P 1'
#
loop_
_entity.id
_entity.type
_entity.pdbx_description
1 polymer ?
#
loop_
_entity_poly.entity_id
_entity_poly.type
_entity_poly.pdbx_seq_one_letter_code
_entity_poly.pdbx_strand_id
1 'polypeptide(L)'
;MSDTEEVEQGEEEYEEEAQEEEEAQEEVHEPEEKPRIKLTAPKIPEGEKVDFDDIQKKRQNKDLIELQALIDSHFEARRKEEEELVALKERIEKRRAERAEQQRIRAEKEKERQARLAEEKARREEEDAKRKAEDDLKKKKALSSMGATYSSYLAKADQKRGKKQTARETKKKVLAERRKPLNIDHLNEDKLRDKAKELWDWLYQLETEKYDFTEQIKRKKYEIVTLRNRIDQAQKHSKKAGAKGKVGGRWK
;
A
#
# COMPACT_ATOMS: atom_id res chain seq x y z
N MET A 1 -3.60 -43.19 19.01
CA MET A 1 -3.99 -43.99 17.85
C MET A 1 -4.08 -43.00 16.70
N SER A 2 -2.95 -42.68 16.05
CA SER A 2 -2.40 -43.40 14.87
C SER A 2 -3.38 -43.32 13.68
N ASP A 3 -3.03 -42.94 12.47
CA ASP A 3 -1.72 -42.69 11.87
C ASP A 3 -1.87 -41.84 10.60
N THR A 4 -0.74 -41.26 10.22
CA THR A 4 -0.28 -40.75 8.92
C THR A 4 -0.95 -41.23 7.63
N GLU A 5 -1.15 -40.31 6.69
CA GLU A 5 -0.72 -40.41 5.27
C GLU A 5 -0.88 -39.05 4.56
N GLU A 6 0.25 -38.44 4.21
CA GLU A 6 0.68 -38.08 2.84
C GLU A 6 0.11 -36.77 2.30
N VAL A 7 0.90 -35.69 2.48
CA VAL A 7 0.83 -34.52 1.60
C VAL A 7 2.13 -34.47 0.81
N GLU A 8 1.97 -34.88 -0.44
CA GLU A 8 2.92 -34.86 -1.54
C GLU A 8 3.60 -33.49 -1.66
N GLN A 9 4.93 -33.51 -1.60
CA GLN A 9 5.81 -32.38 -1.91
C GLN A 9 5.70 -32.07 -3.41
N GLY A 10 5.01 -30.99 -3.74
CA GLY A 10 5.11 -30.31 -5.03
C GLY A 10 5.83 -28.98 -4.83
N GLU A 11 7.15 -29.03 -4.81
CA GLU A 11 8.02 -27.86 -4.96
C GLU A 11 7.99 -27.46 -6.44
N GLU A 12 7.36 -26.33 -6.77
CA GLU A 12 7.62 -25.63 -8.03
C GLU A 12 7.98 -24.17 -7.72
N GLU A 13 9.28 -23.95 -7.88
CA GLU A 13 10.11 -22.75 -7.88
C GLU A 13 9.43 -21.43 -8.25
N TYR A 14 9.73 -20.38 -7.47
CA TYR A 14 9.70 -19.00 -7.94
C TYR A 14 11.00 -18.29 -7.55
N GLU A 15 11.72 -17.88 -8.60
CA GLU A 15 12.59 -16.70 -8.74
C GLU A 15 13.94 -16.66 -7.98
N GLU A 16 14.98 -17.14 -8.67
CA GLU A 16 16.32 -16.54 -8.63
C GLU A 16 16.73 -16.16 -10.08
N GLU A 17 16.38 -14.94 -10.52
CA GLU A 17 17.04 -14.34 -11.70
C GLU A 17 18.44 -13.91 -11.26
N ALA A 18 19.38 -14.86 -11.34
CA ALA A 18 20.80 -14.59 -11.25
C ALA A 18 21.20 -13.65 -12.39
N GLN A 19 21.69 -12.48 -12.03
CA GLN A 19 22.39 -11.57 -12.94
C GLN A 19 23.64 -12.28 -13.44
N GLU A 20 23.70 -12.49 -14.75
CA GLU A 20 24.88 -12.88 -15.50
C GLU A 20 26.02 -11.87 -15.26
N GLU A 21 26.99 -12.23 -14.44
CA GLU A 21 28.36 -11.72 -14.57
C GLU A 21 29.08 -12.62 -15.57
N GLU A 22 28.92 -12.30 -16.86
CA GLU A 22 29.75 -12.89 -17.90
C GLU A 22 31.14 -12.25 -17.83
N GLU A 23 32.12 -13.02 -17.36
CA GLU A 23 33.55 -12.70 -17.47
C GLU A 23 33.88 -12.46 -18.95
N ALA A 24 34.08 -11.19 -19.32
CA ALA A 24 34.68 -10.82 -20.60
C ALA A 24 36.15 -11.28 -20.59
N GLN A 25 36.38 -12.52 -21.01
CA GLN A 25 37.69 -13.01 -21.39
C GLN A 25 38.14 -12.25 -22.65
N GLU A 26 39.23 -11.50 -22.49
CA GLU A 26 39.92 -10.76 -23.53
C GLU A 26 40.56 -11.75 -24.52
N GLU A 27 39.79 -12.24 -25.48
CA GLU A 27 40.31 -13.01 -26.62
C GLU A 27 41.00 -12.05 -27.60
N VAL A 28 42.32 -12.15 -27.62
CA VAL A 28 43.22 -11.51 -28.58
C VAL A 28 42.87 -12.01 -29.98
N HIS A 29 42.18 -11.19 -30.77
CA HIS A 29 41.91 -11.47 -32.18
C HIS A 29 43.23 -11.36 -32.98
N GLU A 30 43.87 -12.49 -33.22
CA GLU A 30 44.96 -12.70 -34.17
C GLU A 30 44.51 -12.29 -35.60
N PRO A 31 45.23 -11.39 -36.31
CA PRO A 31 44.90 -11.10 -37.69
C PRO A 31 45.66 -12.03 -38.65
N GLU A 32 44.85 -12.66 -39.52
CA GLU A 32 45.16 -13.07 -40.90
C GLU A 32 45.99 -14.34 -41.20
N GLU A 33 45.36 -15.28 -41.90
CA GLU A 33 45.92 -15.78 -43.17
C GLU A 33 44.82 -15.88 -44.26
N LYS A 34 44.78 -14.91 -45.17
CA LYS A 34 44.17 -15.08 -46.51
C LYS A 34 45.26 -15.47 -47.52
N PRO A 35 44.95 -16.32 -48.51
CA PRO A 35 45.95 -16.99 -49.34
C PRO A 35 46.73 -16.00 -50.21
N ARG A 36 48.08 -16.09 -50.13
CA ARG A 36 49.01 -15.35 -51.00
C ARG A 36 48.76 -15.66 -52.47
N ILE A 37 48.11 -14.74 -53.18
CA ILE A 37 48.05 -14.70 -54.64
C ILE A 37 49.46 -14.36 -55.16
N LYS A 38 50.11 -15.31 -55.85
CA LYS A 38 51.37 -15.08 -56.56
C LYS A 38 51.10 -14.17 -57.76
N LEU A 39 51.32 -12.87 -57.60
CA LEU A 39 51.38 -11.92 -58.71
C LEU A 39 52.73 -12.06 -59.42
N THR A 40 52.77 -12.84 -60.49
CA THR A 40 53.83 -12.78 -61.49
C THR A 40 53.88 -11.37 -62.08
N ALA A 41 55.06 -10.74 -62.04
CA ALA A 41 55.29 -9.39 -62.54
C ALA A 41 54.84 -9.26 -64.02
N PRO A 42 53.93 -8.32 -64.35
CA PRO A 42 53.63 -7.98 -65.73
C PRO A 42 54.87 -7.42 -66.42
N LYS A 43 55.25 -8.06 -67.52
CA LYS A 43 56.37 -7.65 -68.39
C LYS A 43 56.00 -6.31 -69.04
N ILE A 44 56.76 -5.26 -68.73
CA ILE A 44 56.55 -3.90 -69.26
C ILE A 44 56.97 -3.89 -70.75
N PRO A 45 56.11 -3.48 -71.70
CA PRO A 45 56.53 -3.15 -73.06
C PRO A 45 57.34 -1.85 -73.01
N GLU A 46 58.49 -1.85 -73.69
CA GLU A 46 59.36 -0.69 -73.85
C GLU A 46 58.62 0.50 -74.50
N GLY A 47 58.76 1.67 -73.89
CA GLY A 47 58.77 2.95 -74.60
C GLY A 47 57.44 3.70 -74.69
N GLU A 48 57.01 4.32 -73.59
CA GLU A 48 56.16 5.51 -73.66
C GLU A 48 56.53 6.45 -72.51
N LYS A 49 56.75 7.73 -72.81
CA LYS A 49 57.18 8.73 -71.83
C LYS A 49 56.18 8.76 -70.67
N VAL A 50 56.65 8.39 -69.49
CA VAL A 50 55.85 8.41 -68.26
C VAL A 50 55.61 9.88 -67.90
N ASP A 51 54.39 10.36 -68.12
CA ASP A 51 53.99 11.72 -67.78
C ASP A 51 53.78 11.83 -66.25
N PHE A 52 54.72 12.48 -65.56
CA PHE A 52 54.67 12.64 -64.10
C PHE A 52 53.43 13.42 -63.63
N ASP A 53 52.93 14.34 -64.46
CA ASP A 53 51.67 15.07 -64.21
C ASP A 53 50.44 14.15 -64.23
N ASP A 54 50.43 13.11 -65.07
CA ASP A 54 49.33 12.15 -65.15
C ASP A 54 49.31 11.23 -63.91
N ILE A 55 50.49 10.84 -63.40
CA ILE A 55 50.60 10.10 -62.14
C ILE A 55 50.09 10.94 -60.97
N GLN A 56 50.44 12.23 -60.93
CA GLN A 56 50.04 13.12 -59.84
C GLN A 56 48.53 13.39 -59.87
N LYS A 57 47.93 13.59 -61.05
CA LYS A 57 46.47 13.69 -61.21
C LYS A 57 45.74 12.40 -60.86
N LYS A 58 46.25 11.23 -61.27
CA LYS A 58 45.68 9.92 -60.90
C LYS A 58 45.72 9.69 -59.39
N ARG A 59 46.79 10.11 -58.73
CA ARG A 59 46.89 10.07 -57.27
C ARG A 59 45.86 10.99 -56.61
N GLN A 60 45.77 12.25 -57.02
CA GLN A 60 44.78 13.19 -56.48
C GLN A 60 43.34 12.71 -56.69
N ASN A 61 43.01 12.17 -57.86
CA ASN A 61 41.69 11.60 -58.13
C ASN A 61 41.41 10.37 -57.26
N LYS A 62 42.40 9.50 -57.06
CA LYS A 62 42.28 8.35 -56.15
C LYS A 62 42.04 8.82 -54.71
N ASP A 63 42.84 9.75 -54.22
CA ASP A 63 42.74 10.29 -52.86
C ASP A 63 41.38 10.98 -52.64
N LEU A 64 40.85 11.69 -53.66
CA LEU A 64 39.51 12.30 -53.63
C LEU A 64 38.39 11.24 -53.59
N ILE A 65 38.51 10.18 -54.37
CA ILE A 65 37.52 9.08 -54.39
C ILE A 65 37.55 8.32 -53.07
N GLU A 66 38.73 8.02 -52.52
CA GLU A 66 38.88 7.36 -51.23
C GLU A 66 38.35 8.22 -50.09
N LEU A 67 38.61 9.54 -50.12
CA LEU A 67 38.06 10.47 -49.14
C LEU A 67 36.53 10.53 -49.20
N GLN A 68 35.96 10.60 -50.41
CA GLN A 68 34.51 10.57 -50.60
C GLN A 68 33.90 9.27 -50.08
N ALA A 69 34.51 8.12 -50.41
CA ALA A 69 34.06 6.82 -49.92
C ALA A 69 34.12 6.69 -48.39
N LEU A 70 35.17 7.24 -47.76
CA LEU A 70 35.31 7.26 -46.31
C LEU A 70 34.25 8.15 -45.65
N ILE A 71 33.98 9.31 -46.23
CA ILE A 71 32.93 10.23 -45.79
C ILE A 71 31.56 9.52 -45.85
N ASP A 72 31.21 8.94 -47.00
CA ASP A 72 29.94 8.26 -47.21
C ASP A 72 29.80 7.05 -46.28
N SER A 73 30.87 6.26 -46.11
CA SER A 73 30.89 5.15 -45.17
C SER A 73 30.64 5.58 -43.73
N HIS A 74 31.24 6.69 -43.28
CA HIS A 74 31.04 7.20 -41.93
C HIS A 74 29.61 7.70 -41.70
N PHE A 75 29.04 8.43 -42.66
CA PHE A 75 27.65 8.89 -42.57
C PHE A 75 26.64 7.74 -42.64
N GLU A 76 26.87 6.75 -43.50
CA GLU A 76 26.00 5.57 -43.57
C GLU A 76 26.08 4.70 -42.33
N ALA A 77 27.28 4.50 -41.77
CA ALA A 77 27.46 3.77 -40.52
C ALA A 77 26.73 4.46 -39.37
N ARG A 78 26.93 5.77 -39.22
CA ARG A 78 26.26 6.57 -38.19
C ARG A 78 24.74 6.59 -38.36
N ARG A 79 24.25 6.73 -39.59
CA ARG A 79 22.81 6.72 -39.88
C ARG A 79 22.19 5.37 -39.49
N LYS A 80 22.84 4.25 -39.84
CA LYS A 80 22.37 2.91 -39.47
C LYS A 80 22.36 2.72 -37.94
N GLU A 81 23.43 3.14 -37.26
CA GLU A 81 23.52 3.06 -35.81
C GLU A 81 22.42 3.92 -35.13
N GLU A 82 22.20 5.15 -35.60
CA GLU A 82 21.14 6.03 -35.08
C GLU A 82 19.74 5.44 -35.31
N GLU A 83 19.48 4.85 -36.49
CA GLU A 83 18.22 4.17 -36.80
C GLU A 83 17.99 2.95 -35.89
N GLU A 84 19.02 2.14 -35.66
CA GLU A 84 18.95 0.98 -34.76
C GLU A 84 18.71 1.40 -33.30
N LEU A 85 19.37 2.47 -32.86
CA LEU A 85 19.25 3.00 -31.51
C LEU A 85 17.86 3.61 -31.27
N VAL A 86 17.29 4.29 -32.28
CA VAL A 86 15.91 4.77 -32.25
C VAL A 86 14.93 3.59 -32.20
N ALA A 87 15.08 2.59 -33.08
CA ALA A 87 14.21 1.42 -33.09
C ALA A 87 14.25 0.63 -31.76
N LEU A 88 15.43 0.54 -31.12
CA LEU A 88 15.57 -0.08 -29.81
C LEU A 88 14.86 0.73 -28.72
N LYS A 89 15.02 2.06 -28.71
CA LYS A 89 14.32 2.96 -27.78
C LYS A 89 12.81 2.84 -27.92
N GLU A 90 12.29 2.86 -29.14
CA GLU A 90 10.85 2.70 -29.41
C GLU A 90 10.33 1.35 -28.88
N ARG A 91 11.10 0.26 -29.05
CA ARG A 91 10.73 -1.06 -28.53
C ARG A 91 10.70 -1.08 -26.99
N ILE A 92 11.66 -0.44 -26.34
CA ILE A 92 11.71 -0.32 -24.87
C ILE A 92 10.54 0.52 -24.37
N GLU A 93 10.26 1.65 -25.02
CA GLU A 93 9.17 2.55 -24.68
C GLU A 93 7.82 1.86 -24.84
N LYS A 94 7.62 1.11 -25.93
CA LYS A 94 6.42 0.29 -26.14
C LYS A 94 6.23 -0.73 -25.02
N ARG A 95 7.28 -1.49 -24.63
CA ARG A 95 7.19 -2.44 -23.52
C ARG A 95 6.89 -1.77 -22.17
N ARG A 96 7.41 -0.56 -21.95
CA ARG A 96 7.11 0.23 -20.74
C ARG A 96 5.66 0.71 -20.74
N ALA A 97 5.16 1.19 -21.87
CA ALA A 97 3.78 1.59 -22.04
C ALA A 97 2.81 0.41 -21.82
N GLU A 98 3.11 -0.76 -22.40
CA GLU A 98 2.32 -1.99 -22.20
C GLU A 98 2.29 -2.41 -20.72
N ARG A 99 3.43 -2.37 -20.02
CA ARG A 99 3.46 -2.66 -18.57
C ARG A 99 2.65 -1.65 -17.75
N ALA A 100 2.77 -0.36 -18.07
CA ALA A 100 1.99 0.69 -17.41
C ALA A 100 0.48 0.51 -17.66
N GLU A 101 0.09 0.14 -18.88
CA GLU A 101 -1.30 -0.14 -19.23
C GLU A 101 -1.82 -1.39 -18.51
N GLN A 102 -1.06 -2.48 -18.45
CA GLN A 102 -1.43 -3.66 -17.67
C GLN A 102 -1.64 -3.34 -16.19
N GLN A 103 -0.77 -2.51 -15.59
CA GLN A 103 -0.94 -2.06 -14.21
C GLN A 103 -2.21 -1.22 -14.04
N ARG A 104 -2.52 -0.31 -14.98
CA ARG A 104 -3.76 0.47 -14.97
C ARG A 104 -5.00 -0.42 -15.06
N ILE A 105 -5.01 -1.39 -15.96
CA ILE A 105 -6.13 -2.34 -16.12
C ILE A 105 -6.31 -3.17 -14.84
N ARG A 106 -5.22 -3.64 -14.22
CA ARG A 106 -5.29 -4.37 -12.93
C ARG A 106 -5.87 -3.48 -11.83
N ALA A 107 -5.39 -2.25 -11.71
CA ALA A 107 -5.88 -1.29 -10.72
C ALA A 107 -7.36 -0.92 -10.93
N GLU A 108 -7.79 -0.76 -12.19
CA GLU A 108 -9.18 -0.48 -12.54
C GLU A 108 -10.10 -1.65 -12.23
N LYS A 109 -9.71 -2.89 -12.60
CA LYS A 109 -10.47 -4.10 -12.25
C LYS A 109 -10.58 -4.32 -10.75
N GLU A 110 -9.52 -4.05 -9.98
CA GLU A 110 -9.55 -4.13 -8.52
C GLU A 110 -10.50 -3.07 -7.94
N LYS A 111 -10.43 -1.83 -8.44
CA LYS A 111 -11.32 -0.74 -8.03
C LYS A 111 -12.79 -1.04 -8.37
N GLU A 112 -13.07 -1.62 -9.54
CA GLU A 112 -14.40 -2.04 -9.95
C GLU A 112 -14.95 -3.17 -9.07
N ARG A 113 -14.13 -4.18 -8.73
CA ARG A 113 -14.51 -5.23 -7.78
C ARG A 113 -14.86 -4.67 -6.42
N GLN A 114 -14.04 -3.75 -5.90
CA GLN A 114 -14.31 -3.09 -4.63
C GLN A 114 -15.56 -2.22 -4.69
N ALA A 115 -15.78 -1.49 -5.79
CA ALA A 115 -16.98 -0.70 -6.01
C ALA A 115 -18.24 -1.58 -6.06
N ARG A 116 -18.21 -2.71 -6.77
CA ARG A 116 -19.34 -3.65 -6.85
C ARG A 116 -19.69 -4.26 -5.49
N LEU A 117 -18.68 -4.62 -4.69
CA LEU A 117 -18.88 -5.12 -3.33
C LEU A 117 -19.45 -4.03 -2.40
N ALA A 118 -18.99 -2.78 -2.56
CA ALA A 118 -19.52 -1.65 -1.82
C ALA A 118 -20.96 -1.32 -2.22
N GLU A 119 -21.30 -1.39 -3.51
CA GLU A 119 -22.64 -1.14 -4.03
C GLU A 119 -23.62 -2.26 -3.66
N GLU A 120 -23.22 -3.53 -3.75
CA GLU A 120 -24.05 -4.66 -3.29
C GLU A 120 -24.33 -4.55 -1.78
N LYS A 121 -23.31 -4.18 -1.01
CA LYS A 121 -23.46 -3.93 0.42
C LYS A 121 -24.36 -2.73 0.70
N ALA A 122 -24.22 -1.64 -0.05
CA ALA A 122 -25.07 -0.46 0.07
C ALA A 122 -26.54 -0.76 -0.30
N ARG A 123 -26.78 -1.54 -1.35
CA ARG A 123 -28.13 -1.96 -1.76
C ARG A 123 -28.77 -2.87 -0.70
N ARG A 124 -28.00 -3.79 -0.12
CA ARG A 124 -28.46 -4.63 1.00
C ARG A 124 -28.76 -3.82 2.25
N GLU A 125 -27.92 -2.83 2.56
CA GLU A 125 -28.15 -1.90 3.67
C GLU A 125 -29.37 -1.00 3.43
N GLU A 126 -29.64 -0.59 2.18
CA GLU A 126 -30.82 0.19 1.80
C GLU A 126 -32.12 -0.63 1.85
N GLU A 127 -32.09 -1.88 1.35
CA GLU A 127 -33.21 -2.82 1.44
C GLU A 127 -33.53 -3.19 2.91
N ASP A 128 -32.50 -3.45 3.73
CA ASP A 128 -32.68 -3.72 5.16
C ASP A 128 -33.14 -2.46 5.92
N ALA A 129 -32.67 -1.27 5.55
CA ALA A 129 -33.14 -0.01 6.13
C ALA A 129 -34.60 0.27 5.79
N LYS A 130 -35.01 0.00 4.54
CA LYS A 130 -36.41 0.16 4.09
C LYS A 130 -37.33 -0.84 4.77
N ARG A 131 -36.95 -2.12 4.84
CA ARG A 131 -37.70 -3.16 5.57
C ARG A 131 -37.84 -2.82 7.06
N LYS A 132 -36.77 -2.32 7.67
CA LYS A 132 -36.79 -1.89 9.07
C LYS A 132 -37.67 -0.66 9.29
N ALA A 133 -37.65 0.30 8.37
CA ALA A 133 -38.54 1.46 8.42
C ALA A 133 -40.02 1.06 8.26
N GLU A 134 -40.34 0.12 7.37
CA GLU A 134 -41.69 -0.41 7.19
C GLU A 134 -42.16 -1.22 8.42
N ASP A 135 -41.29 -2.06 8.99
CA ASP A 135 -41.57 -2.80 10.23
C ASP A 135 -41.72 -1.87 11.43
N ASP A 136 -40.96 -0.78 11.52
CA ASP A 136 -41.07 0.22 12.58
C ASP A 136 -42.33 1.08 12.42
N LEU A 137 -42.75 1.40 11.19
CA LEU A 137 -44.04 2.04 10.91
C LEU A 137 -45.22 1.10 11.26
N LYS A 138 -45.11 -0.19 10.93
CA LYS A 138 -46.13 -1.20 11.24
C LYS A 138 -46.19 -1.48 12.75
N LYS A 139 -45.05 -1.54 13.44
CA LYS A 139 -44.96 -1.60 14.91
C LYS A 139 -45.51 -0.33 15.54
N LYS A 140 -45.15 0.87 15.08
CA LYS A 140 -45.68 2.12 15.64
C LYS A 140 -47.20 2.19 15.49
N LYS A 141 -47.75 1.74 14.35
CA LYS A 141 -49.21 1.59 14.15
C LYS A 141 -49.82 0.56 15.12
N ALA A 142 -49.16 -0.60 15.33
CA ALA A 142 -49.62 -1.61 16.27
C ALA A 142 -49.50 -1.19 17.75
N LEU A 143 -48.58 -0.28 18.07
CA LEU A 143 -48.26 0.12 19.45
C LEU A 143 -48.95 1.39 19.91
N SER A 144 -49.46 2.18 18.97
CA SER A 144 -50.55 3.11 19.27
C SER A 144 -51.80 2.38 19.82
N SER A 145 -51.93 1.07 19.60
CA SER A 145 -53.03 0.24 20.14
C SER A 145 -52.75 -0.36 21.52
N MET A 146 -51.48 -0.50 21.94
CA MET A 146 -51.12 -1.27 23.13
C MET A 146 -50.18 -0.51 24.08
N GLY A 147 -50.74 0.49 24.79
CA GLY A 147 -50.28 0.99 26.09
C GLY A 147 -48.86 1.58 26.25
N ALA A 148 -48.76 2.65 27.03
CA ALA A 148 -47.54 3.45 27.24
C ALA A 148 -46.28 2.68 27.74
N THR A 149 -46.45 1.50 28.35
CA THR A 149 -45.35 0.70 28.91
C THR A 149 -44.52 0.01 27.84
N TYR A 150 -45.14 -0.49 26.76
CA TYR A 150 -44.42 -1.20 25.68
C TYR A 150 -43.66 -0.23 24.75
N SER A 151 -44.16 1.00 24.60
CA SER A 151 -43.50 2.09 23.88
C SER A 151 -42.10 2.40 24.44
N SER A 152 -41.91 2.31 25.77
CA SER A 152 -40.61 2.55 26.41
C SER A 152 -39.57 1.47 26.14
N TYR A 153 -40.00 0.21 25.93
CA TYR A 153 -39.11 -0.92 25.67
C TYR A 153 -38.53 -0.86 24.25
N LEU A 154 -39.35 -0.44 23.28
CA LEU A 154 -38.88 -0.25 21.90
C LEU A 154 -38.00 0.99 21.74
N ALA A 155 -38.28 2.09 22.44
CA ALA A 155 -37.39 3.25 22.45
C ALA A 155 -35.99 2.89 22.99
N LYS A 156 -35.90 2.01 24.00
CA LYS A 156 -34.62 1.51 24.53
C LYS A 156 -33.92 0.52 23.59
N ALA A 157 -34.69 -0.31 22.87
CA ALA A 157 -34.14 -1.25 21.90
C ALA A 157 -33.58 -0.53 20.65
N ASP A 158 -34.22 0.54 20.21
CA ASP A 158 -33.83 1.29 19.02
C ASP A 158 -32.66 2.25 19.28
N GLN A 159 -32.60 2.88 20.46
CA GLN A 159 -31.43 3.65 20.95
C GLN A 159 -30.13 2.80 21.02
N LYS A 160 -30.25 1.47 21.09
CA LYS A 160 -29.10 0.54 21.13
C LYS A 160 -28.62 0.07 19.74
N ARG A 161 -29.45 0.21 18.68
CA ARG A 161 -29.20 -0.44 17.37
C ARG A 161 -28.96 0.51 16.20
N GLY A 162 -29.03 1.83 16.38
CA GLY A 162 -28.83 2.77 15.27
C GLY A 162 -28.14 4.06 15.69
N LYS A 163 -27.08 4.43 14.96
CA LYS A 163 -26.44 5.77 14.91
C LYS A 163 -25.39 6.15 15.96
N LYS A 164 -24.97 5.28 16.87
CA LYS A 164 -23.76 5.53 17.68
C LYS A 164 -22.78 4.40 17.44
N GLN A 165 -21.57 4.74 16.99
CA GLN A 165 -20.45 3.80 17.01
C GLN A 165 -20.41 3.22 18.42
N THR A 166 -20.57 1.90 18.54
CA THR A 166 -20.70 1.30 19.87
C THR A 166 -19.43 1.61 20.66
N ALA A 167 -19.51 1.69 22.00
CA ALA A 167 -18.31 1.88 22.81
C ALA A 167 -17.21 0.85 22.48
N ARG A 168 -17.64 -0.35 22.04
CA ARG A 168 -16.76 -1.42 21.52
C ARG A 168 -16.08 -1.05 20.22
N GLU A 169 -16.82 -0.56 19.22
CA GLU A 169 -16.26 -0.13 17.94
C GLU A 169 -15.33 1.07 18.10
N THR A 170 -15.70 2.04 18.94
CA THR A 170 -14.87 3.22 19.22
C THR A 170 -13.55 2.79 19.87
N LYS A 171 -13.61 1.91 20.89
CA LYS A 171 -12.41 1.33 21.49
C LYS A 171 -11.56 0.59 20.46
N LYS A 172 -12.16 -0.22 19.59
CA LYS A 172 -11.44 -0.97 18.55
C LYS A 172 -10.75 -0.04 17.56
N LYS A 173 -11.44 1.02 17.12
CA LYS A 173 -10.88 2.05 16.22
C LYS A 173 -9.68 2.76 16.86
N VAL A 174 -9.82 3.28 18.08
CA VAL A 174 -8.73 3.97 18.78
C VAL A 174 -7.53 3.05 19.03
N LEU A 175 -7.77 1.78 19.40
CA LEU A 175 -6.68 0.82 19.58
C LEU A 175 -5.97 0.47 18.26
N ALA A 176 -6.71 0.39 17.16
CA ALA A 176 -6.13 0.17 15.83
C ALA A 176 -5.26 1.38 15.41
N GLU A 177 -5.73 2.61 15.64
CA GLU A 177 -4.97 3.84 15.35
C GLU A 177 -3.66 3.92 16.16
N ARG A 178 -3.66 3.44 17.41
CA ARG A 178 -2.45 3.40 18.27
C ARG A 178 -1.48 2.28 17.90
N ARG A 179 -1.94 1.23 17.20
CA ARG A 179 -1.13 0.07 16.85
C ARG A 179 -0.34 0.38 15.57
N LYS A 180 0.95 0.64 15.72
CA LYS A 180 1.88 0.75 14.60
C LYS A 180 2.21 -0.66 14.09
N PRO A 181 2.11 -0.94 12.78
CA PRO A 181 2.54 -2.22 12.23
C PRO A 181 4.05 -2.38 12.46
N LEU A 182 4.46 -3.59 12.80
CA LEU A 182 5.86 -3.92 13.01
C LEU A 182 6.42 -4.48 11.70
N ASN A 183 7.37 -3.77 11.10
CA ASN A 183 8.10 -4.23 9.92
C ASN A 183 9.56 -4.46 10.33
N ILE A 184 9.94 -5.72 10.52
CA ILE A 184 11.26 -6.09 11.06
C ILE A 184 12.09 -7.04 10.18
N ASP A 185 11.50 -7.60 9.13
CA ASP A 185 12.08 -8.73 8.40
C ASP A 185 13.34 -8.39 7.59
N HIS A 186 13.59 -7.10 7.38
CA HIS A 186 14.70 -6.56 6.59
C HIS A 186 15.72 -5.80 7.46
N LEU A 187 15.65 -5.90 8.79
CA LEU A 187 16.58 -5.23 9.70
C LEU A 187 17.74 -6.15 10.13
N ASN A 188 18.92 -5.56 10.31
CA ASN A 188 20.11 -6.23 10.84
C ASN A 188 20.06 -6.35 12.37
N GLU A 189 20.96 -7.15 12.96
CA GLU A 189 20.95 -7.46 14.40
C GLU A 189 21.02 -6.21 15.29
N ASP A 190 21.89 -5.25 14.97
CA ASP A 190 22.03 -4.02 15.75
C ASP A 190 20.73 -3.20 15.75
N LYS A 191 20.10 -3.02 14.58
CA LYS A 191 18.82 -2.29 14.51
C LYS A 191 17.67 -3.06 15.16
N LEU A 192 17.72 -4.40 15.18
CA LEU A 192 16.73 -5.21 15.90
C LEU A 192 16.87 -5.01 17.42
N ARG A 193 18.09 -4.88 17.95
CA ARG A 193 18.34 -4.56 19.37
C ARG A 193 17.78 -3.18 19.74
N ASP A 194 18.03 -2.18 18.90
CA ASP A 194 17.44 -0.84 19.08
C ASP A 194 15.91 -0.88 19.03
N LYS A 195 15.35 -1.63 18.07
CA LYS A 195 13.90 -1.74 17.94
C LYS A 195 13.25 -2.46 19.11
N ALA A 196 13.90 -3.48 19.66
CA ALA A 196 13.45 -4.17 20.86
C ALA A 196 13.44 -3.22 22.07
N LYS A 197 14.47 -2.37 22.21
CA LYS A 197 14.53 -1.36 23.27
C LYS A 197 13.40 -0.33 23.14
N GLU A 198 13.15 0.19 21.94
CA GLU A 198 12.02 1.12 21.70
C GLU A 198 10.66 0.50 22.09
N LEU A 199 10.43 -0.77 21.72
CA LEU A 199 9.18 -1.47 22.04
C LEU A 199 9.06 -1.73 23.54
N TRP A 200 10.17 -2.02 24.21
CA TRP A 200 10.21 -2.20 25.66
C TRP A 200 9.90 -0.89 26.39
N ASP A 201 10.52 0.22 25.98
CA ASP A 201 10.25 1.55 26.54
C ASP A 201 8.78 1.95 26.33
N TRP A 202 8.22 1.66 25.16
CA TRP A 202 6.80 1.89 24.86
C TRP A 202 5.87 1.04 25.74
N LEU A 203 6.19 -0.23 25.95
CA LEU A 203 5.44 -1.10 26.85
C LEU A 203 5.49 -0.58 28.29
N TYR A 204 6.68 -0.22 28.77
CA TYR A 204 6.88 0.31 30.12
C TYR A 204 6.09 1.60 30.36
N GLN A 205 6.05 2.51 29.37
CA GLN A 205 5.22 3.70 29.42
C GLN A 205 3.73 3.34 29.58
N LEU A 206 3.21 2.42 28.76
CA LEU A 206 1.81 2.00 28.83
C LEU A 206 1.45 1.33 30.17
N GLU A 207 2.36 0.55 30.75
CA GLU A 207 2.18 -0.05 32.07
C GLU A 207 2.14 1.00 33.18
N THR A 208 3.03 2.00 33.10
CA THR A 208 3.06 3.14 34.03
C THR A 208 1.75 3.93 33.98
N GLU A 209 1.29 4.31 32.78
CA GLU A 209 0.00 5.02 32.61
C GLU A 209 -1.18 4.20 33.14
N LYS A 210 -1.20 2.88 32.90
CA LYS A 210 -2.22 1.98 33.44
C LYS A 210 -2.22 1.96 34.97
N TYR A 211 -1.04 1.96 35.59
CA TYR A 211 -0.92 2.02 37.04
C TYR A 211 -1.49 3.33 37.59
N ASP A 212 -1.10 4.46 37.00
CA ASP A 212 -1.58 5.78 37.40
C ASP A 212 -3.11 5.89 37.27
N PHE A 213 -3.69 5.42 36.16
CA PHE A 213 -5.15 5.39 36.01
C PHE A 213 -5.82 4.48 37.04
N THR A 214 -5.19 3.38 37.43
CA THR A 214 -5.72 2.48 38.46
C THR A 214 -5.77 3.18 39.83
N GLU A 215 -4.70 3.88 40.21
CA GLU A 215 -4.65 4.66 41.46
C GLU A 215 -5.61 5.84 41.44
N GLN A 216 -5.71 6.55 40.31
CA GLN A 216 -6.71 7.61 40.12
C GLN A 216 -8.13 7.08 40.31
N ILE A 217 -8.47 5.92 39.73
CA ILE A 217 -9.79 5.30 39.90
C ILE A 217 -10.04 4.96 41.37
N LYS A 218 -9.06 4.42 42.11
CA LYS A 218 -9.19 4.14 43.54
C LYS A 218 -9.48 5.42 44.33
N ARG A 219 -8.73 6.49 44.09
CA ARG A 219 -8.95 7.80 44.72
C ARG A 219 -10.33 8.37 44.39
N LYS A 220 -10.74 8.32 43.13
CA LYS A 220 -12.06 8.79 42.68
C LYS A 220 -13.20 7.99 43.30
N LYS A 221 -13.04 6.67 43.48
CA LYS A 221 -14.01 5.84 44.21
C LYS A 221 -14.19 6.33 45.65
N TYR A 222 -13.09 6.64 46.35
CA TYR A 222 -13.17 7.22 47.69
C TYR A 222 -13.87 8.58 47.70
N GLU A 223 -13.49 9.49 46.78
CA GLU A 223 -14.15 10.80 46.63
C GLU A 223 -15.66 10.66 46.40
N ILE A 224 -16.09 9.71 45.56
CA ILE A 224 -17.51 9.42 45.32
C ILE A 224 -18.23 8.97 46.60
N VAL A 225 -17.61 8.09 47.40
CA VAL A 225 -18.19 7.64 48.67
C VAL A 225 -18.35 8.82 49.63
N THR A 226 -17.32 9.65 49.78
CA THR A 226 -17.38 10.84 50.64
C THR A 226 -18.45 11.82 50.16
N LEU A 227 -18.54 12.06 48.85
CA LEU A 227 -19.54 12.96 48.27
C LEU A 227 -20.96 12.43 48.48
N ARG A 228 -21.20 11.13 48.32
CA ARG A 228 -22.51 10.51 48.63
C ARG A 228 -22.90 10.73 50.09
N ASN A 229 -21.98 10.46 51.03
CA ASN A 229 -22.24 10.71 52.45
C ASN A 229 -22.53 12.19 52.75
N ARG A 230 -21.82 13.12 52.09
CA ARG A 230 -22.07 14.56 52.22
C ARG A 230 -23.42 14.98 51.65
N ILE A 231 -23.84 14.39 50.52
CA ILE A 231 -25.17 14.60 49.94
C ILE A 231 -26.23 14.12 50.94
N ASP A 232 -26.09 12.91 51.49
CA ASP A 232 -27.06 12.36 52.45
C ASP A 232 -27.16 13.21 53.72
N GLN A 233 -26.03 13.73 54.21
CA GLN A 233 -25.99 14.67 55.35
C GLN A 233 -26.65 16.00 55.01
N ALA A 234 -26.36 16.57 53.84
CA ALA A 234 -26.95 17.81 53.39
C ALA A 234 -28.45 17.66 53.14
N GLN A 235 -28.89 16.51 52.62
CA GLN A 235 -30.30 16.17 52.39
C GLN A 235 -31.09 15.88 53.66
N LYS A 236 -30.47 15.94 54.85
CA LYS A 236 -31.20 15.98 56.13
C LYS A 236 -31.91 17.34 56.30
N HIS A 237 -32.81 17.66 55.38
CA HIS A 237 -33.73 18.76 55.47
C HIS A 237 -34.92 18.35 56.34
N SER A 238 -34.90 18.88 57.56
CA SER A 238 -36.03 19.45 58.30
C SER A 238 -37.37 18.68 58.32
N LYS A 239 -37.40 17.52 58.99
CA LYS A 239 -38.67 17.01 59.56
C LYS A 239 -39.06 17.67 60.89
N LYS A 240 -38.52 18.87 61.21
CA LYS A 240 -38.80 19.58 62.47
C LYS A 240 -39.23 21.04 62.27
N ALA A 241 -39.88 21.35 61.16
CA ALA A 241 -40.55 22.63 60.92
C ALA A 241 -41.97 22.46 60.34
N GLY A 242 -42.72 21.43 60.75
CA GLY A 242 -44.11 21.23 60.33
C GLY A 242 -45.02 20.48 61.31
N ALA A 243 -44.52 20.10 62.49
CA ALA A 243 -45.31 19.44 63.53
C ALA A 243 -45.26 20.26 64.84
N LYS A 244 -45.82 21.47 64.80
CA LYS A 244 -46.25 22.20 65.99
C LYS A 244 -47.69 22.67 65.77
N GLY A 245 -48.60 22.22 66.63
CA GLY A 245 -49.82 22.96 66.92
C GLY A 245 -51.14 22.37 66.41
N LYS A 246 -51.46 21.12 66.74
CA LYS A 246 -52.86 20.74 66.96
C LYS A 246 -53.23 21.20 68.38
N VAL A 247 -53.54 22.49 68.54
CA VAL A 247 -54.16 23.04 69.76
C VAL A 247 -55.61 23.29 69.41
N GLY A 248 -56.50 22.55 70.08
CA GLY A 248 -57.93 22.65 69.90
C GLY A 248 -58.47 24.02 70.29
N GLY A 249 -59.17 24.67 69.37
CA GLY A 249 -60.04 25.80 69.66
C GLY A 249 -61.49 25.33 69.75
N ARG A 250 -61.93 24.98 70.96
CA ARG A 250 -63.35 24.89 71.30
C ARG A 250 -63.85 26.32 71.51
N TRP A 251 -64.59 26.86 70.55
CA TRP A 251 -65.32 28.11 70.74
C TRP A 251 -66.71 27.79 71.29
N LYS A 252 -67.11 28.57 72.29
CA LYS A 252 -68.39 28.56 72.99
C LYS A 252 -69.38 29.44 72.24
#